data_AF-A0A2V6H922-F1
#
_entry.id   AF-A0A2V6H922-F1
#
_cell.length_a   1.000
_cell.length_b   1.000
_cell.length_c   1.000
_cell.angle_alpha   90.00
_cell.angle_beta   90.00
_cell.angle_gamma   90.00
#
_symmetry.space_group_name_H-M   'P 1'
#
loop_
_entity.id
_entity.type
_entity.pdbx_description
1 polymer ?
#
loop_
_entity_poly.entity_id
_entity_poly.type
_entity_poly.pdbx_seq_one_letter_code
_entity_poly.pdbx_strand_id
1 'polypeptide(L)' 'FEEPDLVERTVRDFLTEEINEIVCDDRGATDRVLDMVGQISRRARNQVRHYDGATPLFETYGVQKQIDDAFH' A
#
# COMPACT_ATOMS: atom_id res chain seq x y z
N PHE A 1 15.84 20.61 0.34
CA PHE A 1 14.82 19.88 -0.42
C PHE A 1 14.82 18.47 0.13
N GLU A 2 13.99 18.22 1.14
CA GLU A 2 13.64 16.85 1.50
C GLU A 2 12.74 16.35 0.39
N GLU A 3 13.11 15.24 -0.25
CA GLU A 3 12.21 14.53 -1.15
C GLU A 3 10.92 14.24 -0.38
N PRO A 4 9.73 14.60 -0.91
CA PRO A 4 8.49 14.19 -0.29
C PRO A 4 8.53 12.67 -0.16
N ASP A 5 8.38 12.20 1.08
CA ASP A 5 8.42 10.79 1.43
C ASP A 5 7.55 10.02 0.43
N LEU A 6 7.99 8.84 -0.02
CA LEU A 6 7.37 8.08 -1.12
C LEU A 6 5.84 8.03 -0.96
N VAL A 7 5.43 7.92 0.30
CA VAL A 7 4.06 8.04 0.81
C VAL A 7 3.32 9.30 0.33
N GLU A 8 3.84 10.52 0.49
CA GLU A 8 3.14 11.76 0.14
C GLU A 8 2.82 11.83 -1.36
N ARG A 9 3.75 11.29 -2.19
CA ARG A 9 3.54 11.16 -3.63
C ARG A 9 2.50 10.09 -3.94
N THR A 10 2.60 8.92 -3.32
CA THR A 10 1.59 7.85 -3.51
C THR A 10 0.21 8.30 -3.03
N VAL A 11 0.14 9.07 -1.95
CA VAL A 11 -1.09 9.64 -1.36
C VAL A 11 -1.79 10.62 -2.30
N ARG A 12 -1.04 11.44 -3.05
CA ARG A 12 -1.61 12.31 -4.07
C ARG A 12 -2.16 11.51 -5.25
N ASP A 13 -1.49 10.41 -5.60
CA ASP A 13 -1.93 9.49 -6.65
C ASP A 13 -3.13 8.61 -6.19
N PHE A 14 -3.21 8.27 -4.89
CA PHE A 14 -4.28 7.48 -4.23
C PHE A 14 -5.64 8.21 -4.14
N LEU A 15 -5.68 9.53 -4.36
CA LEU A 15 -6.94 10.30 -4.37
C LEU A 15 -7.72 10.15 -5.68
N THR A 16 -7.22 9.36 -6.63
CA THR A 16 -7.93 8.99 -7.85
C THR A 16 -8.80 7.76 -7.61
N GLU A 17 -9.93 7.65 -8.33
CA GLU A 17 -10.87 6.51 -8.21
C GLU A 17 -10.28 5.16 -8.66
N GLU A 18 -9.05 5.16 -9.18
CA GLU A 18 -8.40 3.99 -9.80
C GLU A 18 -7.85 2.99 -8.79
N ILE A 19 -7.61 3.42 -7.54
CA ILE A 19 -7.04 2.54 -6.51
C ILE A 19 -8.16 1.99 -5.63
N ASN A 20 -8.31 0.67 -5.69
CA ASN A 20 -9.38 -0.06 -5.00
C ASN A 20 -9.01 -0.47 -3.57
N GLU A 21 -7.74 -0.84 -3.35
CA GLU A 21 -7.26 -1.43 -2.10
C GLU A 21 -5.75 -1.17 -1.93
N ILE A 22 -5.33 -0.89 -0.69
CA ILE A 22 -3.93 -0.82 -0.27
C ILE A 22 -3.73 -1.95 0.74
N VAL A 23 -2.82 -2.88 0.43
CA VAL A 23 -2.61 -4.09 1.25
C VAL A 23 -1.19 -4.12 1.77
N CYS A 24 -1.06 -4.35 3.07
CA CYS A 24 0.22 -4.43 3.77
C CYS A 24 0.23 -5.67 4.66
N ASP A 25 1.30 -6.47 4.61
CA ASP A 25 1.49 -7.65 5.44
C ASP A 25 2.29 -7.41 6.74
N ASP A 26 2.76 -6.16 6.94
CA ASP A 26 3.32 -5.69 8.20
C ASP A 26 2.35 -4.75 8.94
N ARG A 27 2.15 -5.00 10.23
CA ARG A 27 1.27 -4.21 11.09
C ARG A 27 1.76 -2.78 11.28
N GLY A 28 3.07 -2.60 11.51
CA GLY A 28 3.65 -1.28 11.74
C GLY A 28 3.54 -0.37 10.52
N ALA A 29 3.76 -0.93 9.33
CA ALA A 29 3.55 -0.25 8.05
C ALA A 29 2.07 0.08 7.86
N THR A 30 1.15 -0.85 8.14
CA THR A 30 -0.30 -0.62 8.00
C THR A 30 -0.77 0.53 8.87
N ASP A 31 -0.37 0.58 10.14
CA ASP A 31 -0.77 1.62 11.07
C ASP A 31 -0.27 3.00 10.62
N ARG A 32 1.00 3.08 10.16
CA ARG A 32 1.55 4.31 9.58
C ARG A 32 0.73 4.77 8.38
N VAL A 33 0.41 3.85 7.46
CA VAL A 33 -0.40 4.19 6.28
C VAL A 33 -1.78 4.68 6.68
N LEU A 34 -2.45 4.00 7.63
CA LEU A 34 -3.77 4.39 8.15
C LEU A 34 -3.79 5.79 8.77
N ASP A 35 -2.73 6.17 9.49
CA ASP A 35 -2.59 7.50 10.08
C ASP A 35 -2.42 8.56 9.00
N MET A 36 -1.56 8.30 8.01
CA MET A 36 -1.27 9.23 6.91
C MET A 36 -2.49 9.45 6.01
N VAL A 37 -3.11 8.38 5.49
CA VAL A 37 -4.28 8.51 4.61
C VAL A 37 -5.53 8.97 5.38
N GLY A 38 -5.59 8.67 6.69
CA GLY A 38 -6.69 9.06 7.57
C GLY A 38 -6.82 10.57 7.78
N GLN A 39 -5.71 11.32 7.68
CA GLN A 39 -5.75 12.79 7.72
C GLN A 39 -6.43 13.41 6.48
N ILE A 40 -6.58 12.63 5.41
CA ILE A 40 -6.94 13.15 4.09
C ILE A 40 -8.38 12.79 3.75
N SER A 41 -8.72 11.51 3.79
CA SER A 41 -10.10 11.08 3.56
C SER A 41 -10.45 9.79 4.29
N ARG A 42 -11.70 9.71 4.75
CA ARG A 42 -12.25 8.46 5.30
C ARG A 42 -12.29 7.34 4.26
N ARG A 43 -12.51 7.68 2.98
CA ARG A 43 -12.53 6.70 1.89
C ARG A 43 -11.19 6.01 1.76
N ALA A 44 -10.09 6.76 1.67
CA ALA A 44 -8.75 6.21 1.55
C ALA A 44 -8.39 5.34 2.75
N ARG A 45 -8.74 5.78 3.97
CA ARG A 45 -8.57 4.96 5.19
C ARG A 45 -9.29 3.62 5.10
N ASN A 46 -10.49 3.58 4.52
CA ASN A 46 -11.26 2.34 4.36
C ASN A 46 -10.71 1.40 3.27
N GLN A 47 -9.80 1.87 2.42
CA GLN A 47 -9.15 1.05 1.39
C GLN A 47 -7.89 0.35 1.90
N VAL A 48 -7.38 0.72 3.08
CA VAL A 48 -6.18 0.12 3.67
C VAL A 48 -6.55 -1.14 4.45
N ARG A 49 -5.84 -2.24 4.20
CA ARG A 49 -6.04 -3.52 4.89
C ARG A 49 -4.72 -4.16 5.27
N HIS A 50 -4.69 -4.68 6.50
CA HIS A 50 -3.64 -5.58 6.93
C HIS A 50 -3.89 -6.98 6.36
N TYR A 51 -2.86 -7.58 5.79
CA TYR A 51 -2.85 -8.95 5.31
C TYR A 51 -2.11 -9.84 6.32
N ASP A 52 -2.80 -10.84 6.87
CA ASP A 52 -2.25 -11.80 7.85
C ASP A 52 -2.35 -13.26 7.37
N GLY A 53 -2.47 -13.45 6.06
CA GLY A 53 -2.54 -14.78 5.46
C GLY A 53 -1.22 -15.53 5.56
N ALA A 54 -1.31 -16.87 5.61
CA ALA A 54 -0.14 -17.75 5.71
C ALA A 54 0.72 -17.75 4.42
N THR A 55 0.10 -17.53 3.27
CA THR A 55 0.80 -17.39 1.99
C THR A 55 1.36 -15.97 1.87
N PRO A 56 2.61 -15.76 1.43
CA PRO A 56 3.17 -14.42 1.21
C PRO A 56 2.26 -13.53 0.36
N LEU A 57 2.25 -12.22 0.65
CA LEU A 57 1.36 -11.26 0.00
C LEU A 57 1.52 -11.28 -1.53
N PHE A 58 2.74 -11.19 -2.04
CA PHE A 58 2.99 -11.14 -3.49
C PHE A 58 2.67 -12.44 -4.21
N GLU A 59 2.81 -13.59 -3.55
CA GLU A 59 2.37 -14.88 -4.08
C GLU A 59 0.84 -14.94 -4.16
N THR A 60 0.15 -14.45 -3.12
CA THR A 60 -1.31 -14.41 -3.05
C THR A 60 -1.92 -13.58 -4.18
N TYR A 61 -1.25 -12.49 -4.56
CA TYR A 61 -1.65 -11.63 -5.68
C TYR A 61 -1.03 -12.03 -7.03
N GLY A 62 -0.22 -13.10 -7.08
CA GLY A 62 0.36 -13.63 -8.32
C GLY A 62 1.40 -12.73 -9.00
N VAL A 63 1.97 -11.76 -8.28
CA VAL A 63 2.96 -10.81 -8.81
C VAL A 63 4.40 -11.21 -8.51
N GLN A 64 4.63 -12.20 -7.63
CA GLN A 64 5.97 -12.63 -7.20
C GLN A 64 6.88 -12.94 -8.40
N LYS A 65 6.41 -13.72 -9.37
CA LYS A 65 7.21 -14.07 -10.55
C LYS A 65 7.65 -12.85 -11.35
N GLN A 66 6.77 -11.86 -11.52
CA GLN A 66 7.09 -10.64 -12.27
C GLN A 66 8.15 -9.79 -11.56
N ILE A 67 8.11 -9.80 -10.22
CA ILE A 67 9.12 -9.15 -9.38
C ILE A 67 10.45 -9.88 -9.57
N ASP A 68 10.47 -11.21 -9.44
CA ASP A 68 11.70 -12.01 -9.58
C ASP A 68 12.34 -11.85 -10.96
N ASP A 69 11.53 -11.87 -12.03
CA ASP A 69 11.98 -11.68 -13.41
C ASP A 69 12.59 -10.27 -13.65
N ALA A 70 12.16 -9.25 -12.91
CA ALA A 70 12.66 -7.88 -13.06
C ALA A 70 14.05 -7.64 -12.44
N PHE A 71 14.51 -8.54 -11.56
CA PHE A 71 15.82 -8.49 -10.92
C PHE A 71 16.84 -9.48 -11.52
N HIS A 72 16.47 -10.15 -12.61
CA HIS A 72 17.32 -11.06 -13.40
C HIS A 72 17.82 -10.40 -14.69
#